data_AF-A0A1G3HLN0-F1
#
_entry.id   AF-A0A1G3HLN0-F1
#
_cell.length_a   1.000
_cell.length_b   1.000
_cell.length_c   1.000
_cell.angle_alpha   90.00
_cell.angle_beta   90.00
_cell.angle_gamma   90.00
#
_symmetry.space_group_name_H-M   'P 1'
#
loop_
_entity.id
_entity.type
_entity.pdbx_description
1 polymer ?
#
loop_
_entity_poly.entity_id
_entity_poly.type
_entity_poly.pdbx_seq_one_letter_code
_entity_poly.pdbx_strand_id
1 'polypeptide(L)'
;MAAPNVKLAESLELLKKAQDSGKHVFQSTDLPRVHRERLVAGGFLRDIVKGWYMVSKPQEHDGDSTAWYASFFEFVAAYCNIRFGADWYLSPELTLHLHAGSTAIPRQVQVHAKAGQNNNLALKFNTALFDYQAKDFAPTGDVVVCNGLRLLAPAAALVRAAPTFYVQQPLDVQIVLAQIRDVSDLLAKLLDGGQSVVAGRIAGALRAVDREDDADRIVKAMRASSYVVNAQNPFDKPPAILMSSRGESPCSLRVRAMWDNMREHVVAAFPPAPGVPADRAAYLQDVNDRHVEDAYHSLSIEGYKVSTELIAKIAAGAWDPEVNPQDKNDRNAMAAKGYHQAFLQVRASVQTILQQQTDPGEIVRRDHHDWYLQLFEPSVRAGIIEAKHLAGYRSWPVYIRNARHVPPAHEAVRDAMPTFFDLLTRETEPAVRAVLGHFIFVYIHPYMDGNGRMARFLMNAMLASGGYPWTVIHVDDRAEYMAALDQASAEGNIQPFAHFVGRCVEAQMTAGFTAAR
;
A
#
# COMPACT_ATOMS: atom_id res chain seq x y z
N MET A 1 -36.78 9.19 -31.82
CA MET A 1 -35.81 8.37 -31.04
C MET A 1 -34.66 9.27 -30.61
N ALA A 2 -34.29 9.28 -29.33
CA ALA A 2 -33.14 10.07 -28.85
C ALA A 2 -31.81 9.58 -29.47
N ALA A 3 -30.88 10.49 -29.72
CA ALA A 3 -29.57 10.20 -30.30
C ALA A 3 -28.74 9.28 -29.38
N PRO A 4 -27.83 8.44 -29.93
CA PRO A 4 -27.00 7.50 -29.15
C PRO A 4 -26.26 8.14 -27.96
N ASN A 5 -25.78 9.37 -28.12
CA ASN A 5 -25.05 10.11 -27.07
C ASN A 5 -25.95 10.50 -25.88
N VAL A 6 -27.22 10.87 -26.14
CA VAL A 6 -28.20 11.23 -25.10
C VAL A 6 -28.53 10.00 -24.25
N LYS A 7 -28.70 8.85 -24.92
CA LYS A 7 -28.95 7.56 -24.26
C LYS A 7 -27.76 7.13 -23.38
N LEU A 8 -26.53 7.30 -23.84
CA LEU A 8 -25.35 6.98 -23.01
C LEU A 8 -25.28 7.90 -21.79
N ALA A 9 -25.54 9.19 -21.95
CA ALA A 9 -25.57 10.15 -20.85
C ALA A 9 -26.57 9.75 -19.75
N GLU A 10 -27.80 9.39 -20.11
CA GLU A 10 -28.80 8.88 -19.15
C GLU A 10 -28.29 7.66 -18.35
N SER A 11 -27.62 6.72 -19.03
CA SER A 11 -27.04 5.56 -18.36
C SER A 11 -25.88 5.93 -17.43
N LEU A 12 -25.07 6.91 -17.80
CA LEU A 12 -23.94 7.40 -17.00
C LEU A 12 -24.42 8.17 -15.78
N GLU A 13 -25.51 8.93 -15.87
CA GLU A 13 -26.14 9.60 -14.72
C GLU A 13 -26.63 8.60 -13.68
N LEU A 14 -27.28 7.52 -14.12
CA LEU A 14 -27.71 6.43 -13.24
C LEU A 14 -26.51 5.76 -12.55
N LEU A 15 -25.45 5.47 -13.32
CA LEU A 15 -24.24 4.87 -12.79
C LEU A 15 -23.57 5.81 -11.76
N LYS A 16 -23.44 7.09 -12.10
CA LYS A 16 -22.87 8.11 -11.23
C LYS A 16 -23.64 8.22 -9.91
N LYS A 17 -24.98 8.25 -9.96
CA LYS A 17 -25.80 8.31 -8.75
C LYS A 17 -25.56 7.11 -7.82
N ALA A 18 -25.36 5.92 -8.39
CA ALA A 18 -25.02 4.73 -7.61
C ALA A 18 -23.60 4.83 -7.02
N GLN A 19 -22.62 5.29 -7.78
CA GLN A 19 -21.24 5.50 -7.29
C GLN A 19 -21.17 6.57 -6.20
N ASP A 20 -21.94 7.65 -6.33
CA ASP A 20 -22.03 8.71 -5.33
C ASP A 20 -22.65 8.19 -4.01
N SER A 21 -23.39 7.07 -4.05
CA SER A 21 -23.86 6.33 -2.86
C SER A 21 -22.89 5.25 -2.36
N GLY A 22 -21.70 5.16 -2.95
CA GLY A 22 -20.65 4.20 -2.58
C GLY A 22 -20.76 2.82 -3.24
N LYS A 23 -21.66 2.64 -4.22
CA LYS A 23 -21.89 1.35 -4.88
C LYS A 23 -21.08 1.24 -6.18
N HIS A 24 -20.18 0.26 -6.26
CA HIS A 24 -19.35 -0.05 -7.42
C HIS A 24 -19.57 -1.47 -7.95
N VAL A 25 -20.27 -2.32 -7.20
CA VAL A 25 -20.66 -3.67 -7.62
C VAL A 25 -22.17 -3.77 -7.79
N PHE A 26 -22.58 -4.39 -8.89
CA PHE A 26 -23.99 -4.48 -9.29
C PHE A 26 -24.38 -5.92 -9.60
N GLN A 27 -25.50 -6.36 -9.03
CA GLN A 27 -26.23 -7.51 -9.53
C GLN A 27 -27.04 -7.10 -10.78
N SER A 28 -27.37 -8.06 -11.64
CA SER A 28 -28.16 -7.83 -12.85
C SER A 28 -29.48 -7.10 -12.62
N THR A 29 -30.07 -7.28 -11.44
CA THR A 29 -31.33 -6.68 -11.00
C THR A 29 -31.19 -5.23 -10.54
N ASP A 30 -29.98 -4.76 -10.25
CA ASP A 30 -29.74 -3.40 -9.74
C ASP A 30 -29.87 -2.31 -10.81
N LEU A 31 -29.72 -2.68 -12.08
CA LEU A 31 -29.82 -1.75 -13.21
C LEU A 31 -30.78 -2.32 -14.26
N PRO A 32 -31.70 -1.51 -14.82
CA PRO A 32 -32.54 -1.95 -15.92
C PRO A 32 -31.69 -2.45 -17.08
N ARG A 33 -32.14 -3.54 -17.73
CA ARG A 33 -31.39 -4.25 -18.78
C ARG A 33 -30.81 -3.31 -19.84
N VAL A 34 -31.61 -2.34 -20.31
CA VAL A 34 -31.23 -1.38 -21.35
C VAL A 34 -30.05 -0.50 -20.93
N HIS A 35 -30.01 -0.05 -19.67
CA HIS A 35 -28.90 0.77 -19.18
C HIS A 35 -27.65 -0.07 -18.95
N ARG A 36 -27.82 -1.26 -18.36
CA ARG A 36 -26.73 -2.20 -18.11
C ARG A 36 -26.01 -2.61 -19.40
N GLU A 37 -26.76 -3.04 -20.42
CA GLU A 37 -26.18 -3.42 -21.72
C GLU A 37 -25.43 -2.25 -22.38
N ARG A 38 -25.96 -1.03 -22.25
CA ARG A 38 -25.31 0.18 -22.77
C ARG A 38 -24.01 0.52 -22.03
N LEU A 39 -23.99 0.39 -20.71
CA LEU A 39 -22.80 0.64 -19.88
C LEU A 39 -21.72 -0.41 -20.13
N VAL A 40 -22.10 -1.69 -20.29
CA VAL A 40 -21.17 -2.76 -20.67
C VAL A 40 -20.59 -2.51 -22.06
N ALA A 41 -21.42 -2.19 -23.04
CA ALA A 41 -20.96 -1.86 -24.39
C ALA A 41 -20.02 -0.63 -24.42
N GLY A 42 -20.22 0.32 -23.51
CA GLY A 42 -19.36 1.49 -23.35
C GLY A 42 -18.11 1.26 -22.49
N GLY A 43 -17.91 0.06 -21.93
CA GLY A 43 -16.75 -0.24 -21.07
C GLY A 43 -16.81 0.39 -19.66
N PHE A 44 -17.97 0.88 -19.24
CA PHE A 44 -18.21 1.45 -17.90
C PHE A 44 -18.62 0.40 -16.87
N LEU A 45 -19.07 -0.77 -17.34
CA LEU A 45 -19.31 -1.95 -16.52
C LEU A 45 -18.61 -3.15 -17.14
N ARG A 46 -18.05 -4.02 -16.31
CA ARG A 46 -17.53 -5.35 -16.70
C ARG A 46 -18.20 -6.41 -15.87
N ASP A 47 -18.41 -7.59 -16.46
CA ASP A 47 -18.84 -8.76 -15.71
C ASP A 47 -17.82 -9.11 -14.62
N ILE A 48 -18.25 -9.76 -13.54
CA ILE A 48 -17.38 -10.40 -12.54
C ILE A 48 -17.54 -11.91 -12.68
N VAL A 49 -18.77 -12.37 -12.46
CA VAL A 49 -19.30 -13.72 -12.68
C VAL A 49 -20.71 -13.57 -13.25
N LYS A 50 -21.34 -14.68 -13.68
CA LYS A 50 -22.68 -14.63 -14.25
C LYS A 50 -23.65 -13.89 -13.33
N GLY A 51 -24.20 -12.79 -13.83
CA GLY A 51 -25.19 -11.98 -13.15
C GLY A 51 -24.63 -10.83 -12.30
N TRP A 52 -23.30 -10.67 -12.22
CA TRP A 52 -22.61 -9.68 -11.41
C TRP A 52 -21.67 -8.82 -12.26
N TYR A 53 -21.58 -7.53 -11.91
CA TYR A 53 -20.82 -6.52 -12.65
C TYR A 53 -20.07 -5.59 -11.70
N MET A 54 -18.92 -5.09 -12.14
CA MET A 54 -18.13 -4.05 -11.48
C MET A 54 -18.04 -2.81 -12.38
N VAL A 55 -17.89 -1.63 -11.76
CA VAL A 55 -17.52 -0.42 -12.50
C VAL A 55 -16.11 -0.55 -13.06
N SER A 56 -15.93 -0.12 -14.31
CA SER A 56 -14.61 -0.05 -14.96
C SER A 56 -14.45 1.25 -15.73
N LYS A 57 -13.22 1.55 -16.15
CA LYS A 57 -12.95 2.65 -17.08
C LYS A 57 -12.92 2.13 -18.52
N PRO A 58 -13.46 2.87 -19.50
CA PRO A 58 -13.42 2.45 -20.91
C PRO A 58 -12.01 2.22 -21.46
N GLN A 59 -10.99 2.89 -20.90
CA GLN A 59 -9.59 2.74 -21.32
C GLN A 59 -8.87 1.52 -20.73
N GLU A 60 -9.46 0.84 -19.75
CA GLU A 60 -8.88 -0.38 -19.20
C GLU A 60 -8.92 -1.50 -20.25
N HIS A 61 -7.99 -2.44 -20.22
CA HIS A 61 -7.99 -3.61 -21.12
C HIS A 61 -8.32 -4.88 -20.32
N ASP A 62 -8.54 -6.02 -20.99
CA ASP A 62 -8.97 -7.25 -20.31
C ASP A 62 -7.94 -7.80 -19.31
N GLY A 63 -6.67 -7.41 -19.45
CA GLY A 63 -5.60 -7.72 -18.50
C GLY A 63 -5.47 -6.74 -17.32
N ASP A 64 -6.27 -5.67 -17.27
CA ASP A 64 -6.17 -4.65 -16.21
C ASP A 64 -6.96 -5.09 -14.96
N SER A 65 -6.24 -5.37 -13.87
CA SER A 65 -6.83 -5.91 -12.65
C SER A 65 -7.31 -4.85 -11.66
N THR A 66 -7.09 -3.56 -11.94
CA THR A 66 -7.35 -2.49 -10.98
C THR A 66 -8.83 -2.36 -10.62
N ALA A 67 -9.73 -2.35 -11.61
CA ALA A 67 -11.17 -2.29 -11.35
C ALA A 67 -11.66 -3.48 -10.51
N TRP A 68 -11.08 -4.67 -10.75
CA TRP A 68 -11.41 -5.87 -10.00
C TRP A 68 -10.95 -5.78 -8.55
N TYR A 69 -9.68 -5.43 -8.32
CA TYR A 69 -9.15 -5.30 -6.96
C TYR A 69 -9.83 -4.19 -6.17
N ALA A 70 -10.20 -3.09 -6.82
CA ALA A 70 -10.99 -2.03 -6.20
C ALA A 70 -12.38 -2.50 -5.73
N SER A 71 -12.98 -3.40 -6.48
CA SER A 71 -14.34 -3.90 -6.25
C SER A 71 -14.39 -5.21 -5.47
N PHE A 72 -13.24 -5.82 -5.15
CA PHE A 72 -13.13 -7.20 -4.69
C PHE A 72 -13.93 -7.44 -3.40
N PHE A 73 -13.65 -6.69 -2.35
CA PHE A 73 -14.31 -6.88 -1.05
C PHE A 73 -15.78 -6.42 -1.06
N GLU A 74 -16.12 -5.40 -1.87
CA GLU A 74 -17.52 -5.02 -2.07
C GLU A 74 -18.31 -6.16 -2.71
N PHE A 75 -17.73 -6.83 -3.72
CA PHE A 75 -18.31 -8.01 -4.34
C PHE A 75 -18.47 -9.15 -3.33
N VAL A 76 -17.43 -9.47 -2.54
CA VAL A 76 -17.50 -10.51 -1.51
C VAL A 76 -18.63 -10.24 -0.53
N ALA A 77 -18.71 -9.01 -0.01
CA ALA A 77 -19.78 -8.59 0.90
C ALA A 77 -21.17 -8.74 0.26
N ALA A 78 -21.37 -8.17 -0.93
CA ALA A 78 -22.65 -8.19 -1.62
C ALA A 78 -23.08 -9.62 -1.98
N TYR A 79 -22.16 -10.43 -2.51
CA TYR A 79 -22.42 -11.82 -2.89
C TYR A 79 -22.84 -12.66 -1.67
N CYS A 80 -22.09 -12.57 -0.57
CA CYS A 80 -22.38 -13.32 0.65
C CYS A 80 -23.65 -12.83 1.34
N ASN A 81 -23.94 -11.52 1.33
CA ASN A 81 -25.19 -10.97 1.88
C ASN A 81 -26.42 -11.52 1.16
N ILE A 82 -26.37 -11.61 -0.17
CA ILE A 82 -27.48 -12.16 -0.95
C ILE A 82 -27.61 -13.68 -0.73
N ARG A 83 -26.49 -14.41 -0.67
CA ARG A 83 -26.50 -15.87 -0.59
C ARG A 83 -26.77 -16.41 0.82
N PHE A 84 -26.26 -15.75 1.85
CA PHE A 84 -26.23 -16.26 3.23
C PHE A 84 -26.90 -15.32 4.24
N GLY A 85 -27.41 -14.15 3.82
CA GLY A 85 -27.98 -13.15 4.72
C GLY A 85 -26.94 -12.67 5.73
N ALA A 86 -27.24 -12.86 7.02
CA ALA A 86 -26.34 -12.50 8.12
C ALA A 86 -25.46 -13.65 8.63
N ASP A 87 -25.70 -14.88 8.17
CA ASP A 87 -25.08 -16.10 8.70
C ASP A 87 -23.77 -16.46 7.99
N TRP A 88 -22.89 -15.46 7.86
CA TRP A 88 -21.54 -15.63 7.33
C TRP A 88 -20.52 -14.69 7.97
N TYR A 89 -19.25 -15.09 7.96
CA TYR A 89 -18.11 -14.24 8.26
C TYR A 89 -16.87 -14.71 7.48
N LEU A 90 -15.88 -13.85 7.27
CA LEU A 90 -14.60 -14.24 6.69
C LEU A 90 -13.84 -15.17 7.65
N SER A 91 -13.01 -16.09 7.14
CA SER A 91 -12.23 -17.00 7.98
C SER A 91 -11.45 -16.27 9.09
N PRO A 92 -11.16 -16.94 10.22
CA PRO A 92 -10.38 -16.33 11.30
C PRO A 92 -9.07 -15.70 10.84
N GLU A 93 -8.36 -16.36 9.93
CA GLU A 93 -7.07 -15.91 9.37
C GLU A 93 -7.23 -14.64 8.54
N LEU A 94 -8.22 -14.59 7.64
CA LEU A 94 -8.47 -13.39 6.83
C LEU A 94 -8.99 -12.24 7.69
N THR A 95 -9.77 -12.54 8.73
CA THR A 95 -10.16 -11.56 9.73
C THR A 95 -8.94 -10.94 10.42
N LEU A 96 -7.96 -11.76 10.85
CA LEU A 96 -6.74 -11.26 11.49
C LEU A 96 -5.92 -10.38 10.54
N HIS A 97 -5.80 -10.77 9.26
CA HIS A 97 -5.16 -9.95 8.23
C HIS A 97 -5.78 -8.54 8.15
N LEU A 98 -7.11 -8.46 8.09
CA LEU A 98 -7.80 -7.18 7.96
C LEU A 98 -7.70 -6.33 9.24
N HIS A 99 -7.78 -6.94 10.44
CA HIS A 99 -7.54 -6.24 11.70
C HIS A 99 -6.09 -5.76 11.84
N ALA A 100 -5.14 -6.47 11.24
CA ALA A 100 -3.74 -6.05 11.17
C ALA A 100 -3.47 -4.94 10.14
N GLY A 101 -4.51 -4.40 9.50
CA GLY A 101 -4.39 -3.36 8.48
C GLY A 101 -3.80 -3.86 7.17
N SER A 102 -3.81 -5.17 6.90
CA SER A 102 -3.44 -5.71 5.60
C SER A 102 -4.50 -5.35 4.57
N THR A 103 -4.05 -4.84 3.42
CA THR A 103 -4.90 -4.35 2.35
C THR A 103 -4.66 -5.07 1.02
N ALA A 104 -3.81 -6.11 1.02
CA ALA A 104 -3.56 -6.93 -0.16
C ALA A 104 -4.75 -7.84 -0.47
N ILE A 105 -5.12 -7.94 -1.75
CA ILE A 105 -6.19 -8.84 -2.19
C ILE A 105 -5.72 -10.30 -2.16
N PRO A 106 -6.39 -11.19 -1.41
CA PRO A 106 -6.00 -12.60 -1.31
C PRO A 106 -6.32 -13.36 -2.60
N ARG A 107 -5.52 -14.38 -2.90
CA ARG A 107 -5.77 -15.32 -4.02
C ARG A 107 -7.03 -16.14 -3.81
N GLN A 108 -7.38 -16.43 -2.56
CA GLN A 108 -8.65 -17.05 -2.22
C GLN A 108 -9.20 -16.44 -0.94
N VAL A 109 -10.46 -16.02 -0.97
CA VAL A 109 -11.20 -15.63 0.22
C VAL A 109 -12.01 -16.83 0.71
N GLN A 110 -11.77 -17.23 1.96
CA GLN A 110 -12.58 -18.25 2.62
C GLN A 110 -13.69 -17.59 3.44
N VAL A 111 -14.92 -17.98 3.16
CA VAL A 111 -16.13 -17.51 3.85
C VAL A 111 -16.69 -18.65 4.66
N HIS A 112 -16.87 -18.44 5.96
CA HIS A 112 -17.53 -19.37 6.86
C HIS A 112 -19.02 -19.02 6.88
N ALA A 113 -19.86 -19.93 6.39
CA ALA A 113 -21.31 -19.73 6.35
C ALA A 113 -22.06 -20.93 6.93
N LYS A 114 -23.17 -20.69 7.64
CA LYS A 114 -24.03 -21.80 8.15
C LYS A 114 -24.58 -22.65 6.99
N ALA A 115 -25.01 -21.97 5.92
CA ALA A 115 -25.53 -22.58 4.70
C ALA A 115 -24.45 -22.71 3.59
N GLY A 116 -23.16 -22.68 3.96
CA GLY A 116 -22.06 -22.94 3.04
C GLY A 116 -22.16 -24.35 2.42
N GLN A 117 -21.55 -24.53 1.25
CA GLN A 117 -21.63 -25.78 0.49
C GLN A 117 -20.25 -26.31 0.08
N ASN A 118 -19.17 -25.69 0.56
CA ASN A 118 -17.78 -26.00 0.21
C ASN A 118 -17.50 -25.89 -1.30
N ASN A 119 -18.17 -24.96 -1.96
CA ASN A 119 -17.95 -24.60 -3.36
C ASN A 119 -16.79 -23.62 -3.48
N ASN A 120 -16.01 -23.78 -4.54
CA ASN A 120 -14.97 -22.83 -4.94
C ASN A 120 -15.44 -22.05 -6.16
N LEU A 121 -15.82 -20.79 -5.97
CA LEU A 121 -16.18 -19.86 -7.04
C LEU A 121 -14.90 -19.22 -7.59
N ALA A 122 -14.52 -19.60 -8.81
CA ALA A 122 -13.44 -18.93 -9.52
C ALA A 122 -13.86 -17.50 -9.89
N LEU A 123 -12.97 -16.54 -9.64
CA LEU A 123 -13.15 -15.12 -9.92
C LEU A 123 -12.03 -14.63 -10.85
N LYS A 124 -12.08 -13.35 -11.23
CA LYS A 124 -11.09 -12.79 -12.16
C LYS A 124 -9.68 -12.75 -11.55
N PHE A 125 -8.67 -12.70 -12.43
CA PHE A 125 -7.25 -12.50 -12.07
C PHE A 125 -6.68 -13.51 -11.06
N ASN A 126 -7.01 -14.80 -11.24
CA ASN A 126 -6.61 -15.89 -10.33
C ASN A 126 -6.96 -15.59 -8.87
N THR A 127 -8.17 -15.07 -8.66
CA THR A 127 -8.78 -14.97 -7.33
C THR A 127 -9.95 -15.95 -7.24
N ALA A 128 -10.36 -16.31 -6.02
CA ALA A 128 -11.48 -17.21 -5.80
C ALA A 128 -12.20 -16.93 -4.47
N LEU A 129 -13.46 -17.36 -4.37
CA LEU A 129 -14.23 -17.37 -3.12
C LEU A 129 -14.62 -18.81 -2.78
N PHE A 130 -14.24 -19.27 -1.59
CA PHE A 130 -14.58 -20.59 -1.08
C PHE A 130 -15.64 -20.50 0.03
N ASP A 131 -16.82 -21.08 -0.18
CA ASP A 131 -17.94 -21.01 0.78
C ASP A 131 -17.97 -22.20 1.77
N TYR A 132 -17.06 -22.17 2.74
CA TYR A 132 -16.95 -23.21 3.76
C TYR A 132 -18.22 -23.36 4.60
N GLN A 133 -18.71 -24.59 4.70
CA GLN A 133 -19.81 -24.96 5.59
C GLN A 133 -19.30 -25.05 7.04
N ALA A 134 -19.52 -23.99 7.80
CA ALA A 134 -19.02 -23.91 9.17
C ALA A 134 -19.86 -24.77 10.12
N LYS A 135 -19.29 -25.91 10.56
CA LYS A 135 -19.89 -26.81 11.55
C LYS A 135 -19.97 -26.19 12.94
N ASP A 136 -18.91 -25.49 13.32
CA ASP A 136 -18.83 -24.68 14.53
C ASP A 136 -18.86 -23.21 14.13
N PHE A 137 -20.08 -22.68 13.98
CA PHE A 137 -20.31 -21.29 13.58
C PHE A 137 -20.19 -20.37 14.79
N ALA A 138 -19.40 -19.30 14.67
CA ALA A 138 -19.16 -18.38 15.78
C ALA A 138 -20.46 -17.73 16.31
N PRO A 139 -20.56 -17.47 17.62
CA PRO A 139 -21.68 -16.72 18.19
C PRO A 139 -21.84 -15.35 17.53
N THR A 140 -23.06 -14.85 17.40
CA THR A 140 -23.32 -13.53 16.76
C THR A 140 -22.59 -12.38 17.44
N GLY A 141 -22.39 -12.44 18.77
CA GLY A 141 -21.64 -11.43 19.52
C GLY A 141 -20.14 -11.36 19.17
N ASP A 142 -19.62 -12.38 18.49
CA ASP A 142 -18.23 -12.44 18.05
C ASP A 142 -18.04 -11.95 16.62
N VAL A 143 -19.13 -11.61 15.93
CA VAL A 143 -19.10 -11.13 14.54
C VAL A 143 -19.29 -9.61 14.53
N VAL A 144 -18.34 -8.91 13.92
CA VAL A 144 -18.37 -7.45 13.72
C VAL A 144 -18.51 -7.13 12.23
N VAL A 145 -19.15 -6.00 11.91
CA VAL A 145 -19.28 -5.53 10.53
C VAL A 145 -18.28 -4.40 10.29
N CYS A 146 -17.43 -4.55 9.29
CA CYS A 146 -16.45 -3.53 8.89
C CYS A 146 -16.53 -3.36 7.36
N ASN A 147 -16.85 -2.15 6.88
CA ASN A 147 -16.99 -1.84 5.45
C ASN A 147 -17.89 -2.84 4.69
N GLY A 148 -18.99 -3.27 5.32
CA GLY A 148 -19.94 -4.24 4.75
C GLY A 148 -19.50 -5.72 4.84
N LEU A 149 -18.25 -6.00 5.20
CA LEU A 149 -17.76 -7.35 5.49
C LEU A 149 -18.12 -7.77 6.91
N ARG A 150 -18.42 -9.07 7.10
CA ARG A 150 -18.55 -9.68 8.43
C ARG A 150 -17.24 -10.35 8.81
N LEU A 151 -16.65 -9.90 9.91
CA LEU A 151 -15.37 -10.35 10.45
C LEU A 151 -15.60 -10.91 11.86
N LEU A 152 -14.68 -11.74 12.36
CA LEU A 152 -14.64 -12.02 13.79
C LEU A 152 -14.06 -10.82 14.57
N ALA A 153 -14.50 -10.62 15.81
CA ALA A 153 -13.83 -9.73 16.75
C ALA A 153 -12.38 -10.23 16.98
N PRO A 154 -11.39 -9.35 17.21
CA PRO A 154 -9.98 -9.72 17.31
C PRO A 154 -9.69 -10.91 18.25
N ALA A 155 -10.28 -10.90 19.46
CA ALA A 155 -10.12 -11.99 20.42
C ALA A 155 -10.68 -13.33 19.91
N ALA A 156 -11.86 -13.31 19.28
CA ALA A 156 -12.46 -14.51 18.70
C ALA A 156 -11.66 -15.04 17.51
N ALA A 157 -11.12 -14.14 16.68
CA ALA A 157 -10.28 -14.49 15.55
C ALA A 157 -8.97 -15.16 16.00
N LEU A 158 -8.27 -14.61 17.02
CA LEU A 158 -7.05 -15.21 17.58
C LEU A 158 -7.30 -16.60 18.16
N VAL A 159 -8.38 -16.78 18.92
CA VAL A 159 -8.73 -18.09 19.50
C VAL A 159 -9.03 -19.12 18.41
N ARG A 160 -9.69 -18.71 17.32
CA ARG A 160 -10.12 -19.61 16.24
C ARG A 160 -9.09 -19.83 15.13
N ALA A 161 -8.05 -19.01 15.03
CA ALA A 161 -7.03 -19.14 14.00
C ALA A 161 -6.21 -20.43 14.15
N ALA A 162 -5.84 -21.02 13.02
CA ALA A 162 -5.01 -22.21 12.98
C ALA A 162 -3.60 -21.95 13.56
N PRO A 163 -2.95 -22.93 14.21
CA PRO A 163 -1.57 -22.78 14.69
C PRO A 163 -0.60 -22.35 13.59
N THR A 164 -0.79 -22.86 12.37
CA THR A 164 0.05 -22.53 11.20
C THR A 164 0.00 -21.04 10.83
N PHE A 165 -1.09 -20.34 11.14
CA PHE A 165 -1.20 -18.91 10.87
C PHE A 165 -0.22 -18.09 11.72
N TYR A 166 0.01 -18.49 12.99
CA TYR A 166 0.97 -17.82 13.86
C TYR A 166 2.39 -17.90 13.30
N VAL A 167 2.73 -19.05 12.72
CA VAL A 167 4.02 -19.28 12.07
C VAL A 167 4.14 -18.51 10.76
N GLN A 168 3.13 -18.59 9.91
CA GLN A 168 3.17 -18.02 8.56
C GLN A 168 2.98 -16.49 8.53
N GLN A 169 2.25 -15.93 9.50
CA GLN A 169 1.85 -14.54 9.54
C GLN A 169 2.14 -13.90 10.92
N PRO A 170 3.40 -13.95 11.40
CA PRO A 170 3.75 -13.47 12.73
C PRO A 170 3.50 -11.96 12.87
N LEU A 171 3.71 -11.21 11.79
CA LEU A 171 3.47 -9.77 11.68
C LEU A 171 2.03 -9.41 12.05
N ASP A 172 1.06 -10.08 11.42
CA ASP A 172 -0.35 -9.74 11.58
C ASP A 172 -0.84 -10.14 12.96
N VAL A 173 -0.41 -11.31 13.47
CA VAL A 173 -0.69 -11.70 14.86
C VAL A 173 -0.16 -10.68 15.84
N GLN A 174 1.06 -10.19 15.65
CA GLN A 174 1.66 -9.20 16.54
C GLN A 174 0.89 -7.87 16.54
N ILE A 175 0.49 -7.39 15.35
CA ILE A 175 -0.30 -6.16 15.23
C ILE A 175 -1.68 -6.33 15.89
N VAL A 176 -2.34 -7.48 15.73
CA VAL A 176 -3.63 -7.74 16.40
C VAL A 176 -3.46 -7.85 17.91
N LEU A 177 -2.41 -8.51 18.41
CA LEU A 177 -2.10 -8.58 19.83
C LEU A 177 -1.84 -7.18 20.42
N ALA A 178 -1.11 -6.32 19.71
CA ALA A 178 -0.85 -4.94 20.15
C ALA A 178 -2.14 -4.10 20.29
N GLN A 179 -3.18 -4.42 19.53
CA GLN A 179 -4.48 -3.75 19.62
C GLN A 179 -5.33 -4.21 20.82
N ILE A 180 -5.04 -5.39 21.40
CA ILE A 180 -5.78 -5.90 22.56
C ILE A 180 -5.36 -5.14 23.81
N ARG A 181 -6.21 -4.21 24.26
CA ARG A 181 -5.94 -3.36 25.44
C ARG A 181 -6.01 -4.12 26.76
N ASP A 182 -6.86 -5.14 26.82
CA ASP A 182 -7.08 -5.98 28.00
C ASP A 182 -7.47 -7.39 27.54
N VAL A 183 -6.96 -8.41 28.23
CA VAL A 183 -7.13 -9.82 27.84
C VAL A 183 -8.43 -10.46 28.36
N SER A 184 -9.34 -9.72 29.01
CA SER A 184 -10.56 -10.32 29.58
C SER A 184 -11.45 -10.97 28.52
N ASP A 185 -11.65 -10.32 27.37
CA ASP A 185 -12.45 -10.88 26.27
C ASP A 185 -11.83 -12.17 25.70
N LEU A 186 -10.49 -12.19 25.62
CA LEU A 186 -9.75 -13.35 25.15
C LEU A 186 -9.81 -14.49 26.18
N LEU A 187 -9.65 -14.17 27.46
CA LEU A 187 -9.74 -15.11 28.56
C LEU A 187 -11.14 -15.72 28.70
N ALA A 188 -12.20 -14.92 28.59
CA ALA A 188 -13.58 -15.41 28.64
C ALA A 188 -13.81 -16.50 27.58
N LYS A 189 -13.37 -16.23 26.34
CA LYS A 189 -13.47 -17.20 25.23
C LYS A 189 -12.68 -18.47 25.44
N LEU A 190 -11.47 -18.35 26.01
CA LEU A 190 -10.65 -19.52 26.33
C LEU A 190 -11.28 -20.39 27.42
N LEU A 191 -11.88 -19.77 28.44
CA LEU A 191 -12.55 -20.45 29.54
C LEU A 191 -13.84 -21.13 29.10
N ASP A 192 -14.71 -20.43 28.36
CA ASP A 192 -16.00 -20.95 27.89
C ASP A 192 -15.84 -22.23 27.06
N GLY A 193 -14.76 -22.33 26.28
CA GLY A 193 -14.46 -23.50 25.45
C GLY A 193 -13.49 -24.51 26.06
N GLY A 194 -12.99 -24.29 27.28
CA GLY A 194 -11.96 -25.14 27.91
C GLY A 194 -10.69 -25.31 27.06
N GLN A 195 -10.32 -24.28 26.30
CA GLN A 195 -9.35 -24.35 25.20
C GLN A 195 -7.89 -24.28 25.70
N SER A 196 -7.46 -25.26 26.49
CA SER A 196 -6.16 -25.26 27.17
C SER A 196 -4.95 -25.15 26.22
N VAL A 197 -4.99 -25.82 25.07
CA VAL A 197 -3.94 -25.75 24.04
C VAL A 197 -3.88 -24.36 23.40
N VAL A 198 -5.04 -23.78 23.07
CA VAL A 198 -5.12 -22.44 22.48
C VAL A 198 -4.68 -21.37 23.48
N ALA A 199 -5.04 -21.52 24.76
CA ALA A 199 -4.58 -20.65 25.83
C ALA A 199 -3.05 -20.67 25.94
N GLY A 200 -2.44 -21.86 25.86
CA GLY A 200 -0.98 -22.01 25.84
C GLY A 200 -0.33 -21.30 24.66
N ARG A 201 -0.90 -21.46 23.46
CA ARG A 201 -0.45 -20.77 22.24
C ARG A 201 -0.51 -19.24 22.39
N ILE A 202 -1.65 -18.70 22.82
CA ILE A 202 -1.83 -17.25 22.95
C ILE A 202 -0.96 -16.67 24.06
N ALA A 203 -0.86 -17.35 25.21
CA ALA A 203 0.05 -16.93 26.28
C ALA A 203 1.51 -16.93 25.82
N GLY A 204 1.92 -17.93 25.04
CA GLY A 204 3.25 -17.94 24.43
C GLY A 204 3.47 -16.82 23.42
N ALA A 205 2.45 -16.51 22.60
CA ALA A 205 2.51 -15.37 21.67
C ALA A 205 2.63 -14.03 22.42
N LEU A 206 1.85 -13.83 23.49
CA LEU A 206 1.90 -12.64 24.34
C LEU A 206 3.28 -12.43 24.98
N ARG A 207 3.90 -13.49 25.49
CA ARG A 207 5.29 -13.42 26.01
C ARG A 207 6.28 -13.03 24.93
N ALA A 208 6.14 -13.58 23.73
CA ALA A 208 7.03 -13.27 22.61
C ALA A 208 6.89 -11.83 22.10
N VAL A 209 5.84 -11.09 22.52
CA VAL A 209 5.63 -9.67 22.20
C VAL A 209 5.69 -8.77 23.43
N ASP A 210 6.41 -9.22 24.47
CA ASP A 210 6.68 -8.47 25.71
C ASP A 210 5.42 -8.12 26.54
N ARG A 211 4.47 -9.05 26.60
CA ARG A 211 3.24 -8.95 27.40
C ARG A 211 3.12 -10.08 28.42
N GLU A 212 4.13 -10.23 29.26
CA GLU A 212 4.22 -11.32 30.24
C GLU A 212 3.07 -11.31 31.25
N ASP A 213 2.70 -10.15 31.78
CA ASP A 213 1.60 -10.01 32.76
C ASP A 213 0.26 -10.52 32.22
N ASP A 214 -0.03 -10.22 30.95
CA ASP A 214 -1.24 -10.65 30.27
C ASP A 214 -1.22 -12.17 30.02
N ALA A 215 -0.07 -12.71 29.62
CA ALA A 215 0.12 -14.14 29.45
C ALA A 215 -0.08 -14.89 30.78
N ASP A 216 0.49 -14.38 31.87
CA ASP A 216 0.41 -14.98 33.20
C ASP A 216 -1.00 -14.89 33.77
N ARG A 217 -1.73 -13.80 33.51
CA ARG A 217 -3.16 -13.69 33.86
C ARG A 217 -3.99 -14.78 33.17
N ILE A 218 -3.76 -15.03 31.88
CA ILE A 218 -4.44 -16.11 31.15
C ILE A 218 -4.11 -17.48 31.74
N VAL A 219 -2.81 -17.77 31.91
CA VAL A 219 -2.36 -19.07 32.45
C VAL A 219 -2.91 -19.32 33.85
N LYS A 220 -2.86 -18.31 34.73
CA LYS A 220 -3.36 -18.40 36.11
C LYS A 220 -4.87 -18.66 36.14
N ALA A 221 -5.66 -17.93 35.35
CA ALA A 221 -7.10 -18.09 35.31
C ALA A 221 -7.51 -19.48 34.77
N MET A 222 -6.88 -19.95 33.68
CA MET A 222 -7.13 -21.29 33.16
C MET A 222 -6.80 -22.39 34.18
N ARG A 223 -5.68 -22.26 34.90
CA ARG A 223 -5.29 -23.21 35.97
C ARG A 223 -6.24 -23.18 37.16
N ALA A 224 -6.78 -22.01 37.52
CA ALA A 224 -7.79 -21.88 38.57
C ALA A 224 -9.10 -22.62 38.20
N SER A 225 -9.39 -22.75 36.91
CA SER A 225 -10.48 -23.59 36.38
C SER A 225 -10.06 -25.04 36.10
N SER A 226 -8.99 -25.53 36.74
CA SER A 226 -8.48 -26.90 36.64
C SER A 226 -7.97 -27.34 35.25
N TYR A 227 -7.72 -26.40 34.33
CA TYR A 227 -7.09 -26.71 33.04
C TYR A 227 -5.57 -26.70 33.13
N VAL A 228 -4.92 -27.63 32.42
CA VAL A 228 -3.45 -27.66 32.27
C VAL A 228 -3.05 -26.84 31.05
N VAL A 229 -2.32 -25.74 31.28
CA VAL A 229 -1.84 -24.86 30.22
C VAL A 229 -0.32 -24.87 30.14
N ASN A 230 0.18 -25.21 28.94
CA ASN A 230 1.59 -25.19 28.58
C ASN A 230 1.83 -24.06 27.57
N ALA A 231 2.38 -22.94 28.03
CA ALA A 231 2.66 -21.81 27.17
C ALA A 231 3.92 -22.07 26.33
N GLN A 232 3.79 -21.98 25.01
CA GLN A 232 4.88 -22.15 24.05
C GLN A 232 4.80 -21.06 23.00
N ASN A 233 5.96 -20.50 22.63
CA ASN A 233 6.06 -19.52 21.55
C ASN A 233 5.55 -20.17 20.25
N PRO A 234 4.50 -19.62 19.60
CA PRO A 234 3.97 -20.20 18.37
C PRO A 234 4.58 -19.64 17.10
N PHE A 235 5.57 -18.76 17.21
CA PHE A 235 6.34 -18.22 16.09
C PHE A 235 7.59 -19.09 15.85
N ASP A 236 8.06 -19.19 14.59
CA ASP A 236 9.33 -19.89 14.28
C ASP A 236 10.54 -19.20 14.93
N LYS A 237 10.51 -17.87 14.97
CA LYS A 237 11.45 -17.01 15.69
C LYS A 237 10.65 -15.95 16.45
N PRO A 238 11.09 -15.52 17.65
CA PRO A 238 10.47 -14.38 18.32
C PRO A 238 10.40 -13.18 17.36
N PRO A 239 9.21 -12.57 17.16
CA PRO A 239 9.09 -11.39 16.31
C PRO A 239 9.82 -10.20 16.95
N ALA A 240 10.26 -9.24 16.13
CA ALA A 240 10.82 -7.99 16.64
C ALA A 240 9.76 -7.26 17.48
N ILE A 241 10.10 -6.80 18.69
CA ILE A 241 9.13 -6.16 19.59
C ILE A 241 8.65 -4.84 18.97
N LEU A 242 7.35 -4.75 18.68
CA LEU A 242 6.75 -3.50 18.23
C LEU A 242 6.66 -2.51 19.38
N MET A 243 7.56 -1.52 19.35
CA MET A 243 7.44 -0.33 20.17
C MET A 243 6.18 0.43 19.79
N SER A 244 5.07 0.10 20.45
CA SER A 244 3.76 0.70 20.21
C SER A 244 3.33 1.54 21.40
N SER A 245 2.58 2.59 21.10
CA SER A 245 1.86 3.35 22.12
C SER A 245 0.42 2.86 22.20
N ARG A 246 -0.18 2.92 23.40
CA ARG A 246 -1.60 2.54 23.57
C ARG A 246 -2.47 3.39 22.64
N GLY A 247 -3.22 2.74 21.75
CA GLY A 247 -4.17 3.39 20.85
C GLY A 247 -3.61 3.79 19.48
N GLU A 248 -2.39 3.36 19.14
CA GLU A 248 -1.83 3.53 17.79
C GLU A 248 -2.68 2.80 16.73
N SER A 249 -2.79 3.38 15.53
CA SER A 249 -3.60 2.82 14.45
C SER A 249 -3.01 1.51 13.92
N PRO A 250 -3.82 0.57 13.41
CA PRO A 250 -3.30 -0.65 12.78
C PRO A 250 -2.35 -0.37 11.63
N CYS A 251 -2.59 0.72 10.88
CA CYS A 251 -1.74 1.12 9.77
C CYS A 251 -0.35 1.58 10.24
N SER A 252 -0.29 2.37 11.31
CA SER A 252 0.98 2.81 11.91
C SER A 252 1.77 1.62 12.47
N LEU A 253 1.09 0.71 13.18
CA LEU A 253 1.71 -0.53 13.66
C LEU A 253 2.26 -1.36 12.49
N ARG A 254 1.51 -1.50 11.40
CA ARG A 254 1.95 -2.21 10.20
C ARG A 254 3.17 -1.56 9.54
N VAL A 255 3.20 -0.24 9.43
CA VAL A 255 4.36 0.50 8.89
C VAL A 255 5.61 0.24 9.72
N ARG A 256 5.52 0.33 11.05
CA ARG A 256 6.62 0.03 11.98
C ARG A 256 7.10 -1.40 11.83
N ALA A 257 6.15 -2.32 11.81
CA ALA A 257 6.44 -3.74 11.76
C ALA A 257 7.00 -4.20 10.41
N MET A 258 6.59 -3.59 9.29
CA MET A 258 7.25 -3.79 8.00
C MET A 258 8.69 -3.29 8.06
N TRP A 259 8.93 -2.10 8.62
CA TRP A 259 10.28 -1.54 8.73
C TRP A 259 11.22 -2.48 9.47
N ASP A 260 10.83 -2.90 10.68
CA ASP A 260 11.66 -3.74 11.55
C ASP A 260 11.95 -5.10 10.92
N ASN A 261 10.95 -5.74 10.29
CA ASN A 261 11.12 -7.05 9.69
C ASN A 261 11.91 -7.02 8.37
N MET A 262 11.86 -5.92 7.63
CA MET A 262 12.50 -5.80 6.31
C MET A 262 13.91 -5.22 6.39
N ARG A 263 14.26 -4.53 7.48
CA ARG A 263 15.54 -3.83 7.66
C ARG A 263 16.77 -4.69 7.32
N GLU A 264 16.92 -5.83 8.00
CA GLU A 264 18.12 -6.69 7.85
C GLU A 264 18.22 -7.29 6.45
N HIS A 265 17.08 -7.53 5.79
CA HIS A 265 17.05 -7.99 4.40
C HIS A 265 17.58 -6.94 3.43
N VAL A 266 17.35 -5.65 3.71
CA VAL A 266 17.93 -4.55 2.92
C VAL A 266 19.43 -4.45 3.17
N VAL A 267 19.86 -4.45 4.44
CA VAL A 267 21.29 -4.38 4.79
C VAL A 267 22.09 -5.49 4.10
N ALA A 268 21.55 -6.71 4.06
CA ALA A 268 22.20 -7.85 3.42
C ALA A 268 22.26 -7.79 1.89
N ALA A 269 21.38 -7.01 1.25
CA ALA A 269 21.21 -6.99 -0.22
C ALA A 269 21.84 -5.77 -0.90
N PHE A 270 22.26 -4.75 -0.14
CA PHE A 270 22.70 -3.46 -0.68
C PHE A 270 24.23 -3.30 -0.60
N PRO A 271 24.88 -2.64 -1.58
CA PRO A 271 26.30 -2.32 -1.47
C PRO A 271 26.58 -1.41 -0.25
N PRO A 272 27.80 -1.46 0.32
CA PRO A 272 28.17 -0.60 1.44
C PRO A 272 28.21 0.88 1.03
N ALA A 273 27.89 1.77 1.97
CA ALA A 273 27.87 3.20 1.73
C ALA A 273 29.27 3.75 1.39
N PRO A 274 29.42 4.53 0.30
CA PRO A 274 30.69 5.19 -0.03
C PRO A 274 31.16 6.17 1.04
N GLY A 275 30.23 6.72 1.82
CA GLY A 275 30.46 7.83 2.74
C GLY A 275 30.28 9.17 2.05
N VAL A 276 30.09 10.23 2.84
CA VAL A 276 29.76 11.56 2.30
C VAL A 276 30.87 12.07 1.38
N PRO A 277 30.54 12.53 0.15
CA PRO A 277 31.53 12.99 -0.81
C PRO A 277 32.38 14.14 -0.26
N ALA A 278 33.69 14.06 -0.47
CA ALA A 278 34.61 15.15 -0.15
C ALA A 278 34.32 16.40 -0.99
N ASP A 279 34.06 16.22 -2.29
CA ASP A 279 33.63 17.29 -3.19
C ASP A 279 32.11 17.29 -3.36
N ARG A 280 31.44 18.04 -2.48
CA ARG A 280 29.98 18.20 -2.49
C ARG A 280 29.49 18.95 -3.73
N ALA A 281 30.31 19.85 -4.30
CA ALA A 281 29.93 20.61 -5.49
C ALA A 281 29.91 19.70 -6.71
N ALA A 282 30.94 18.87 -6.86
CA ALA A 282 30.99 17.89 -7.93
C ALA A 282 29.86 16.84 -7.81
N TYR A 283 29.47 16.45 -6.59
CA TYR A 283 28.29 15.59 -6.38
C TYR A 283 27.00 16.25 -6.86
N LEU A 284 26.76 17.51 -6.49
CA LEU A 284 25.58 18.24 -6.95
C LEU A 284 25.60 18.47 -8.47
N GLN A 285 26.77 18.59 -9.07
CA GLN A 285 26.91 18.66 -10.52
C GLN A 285 26.51 17.33 -11.19
N ASP A 286 26.99 16.19 -10.70
CA ASP A 286 26.58 14.86 -11.21
C ASP A 286 25.07 14.64 -11.07
N VAL A 287 24.46 15.07 -9.96
CA VAL A 287 22.99 15.09 -9.78
C VAL A 287 22.32 15.89 -10.90
N ASN A 288 22.83 17.08 -11.24
CA ASN A 288 22.28 17.91 -12.32
C ASN A 288 22.44 17.25 -13.69
N ASP A 289 23.61 16.65 -13.96
CA ASP A 289 23.94 16.05 -15.25
C ASP A 289 23.00 14.86 -15.56
N ARG A 290 22.56 14.14 -14.53
CA ARG A 290 21.61 13.02 -14.64
C ARG A 290 20.14 13.44 -14.76
N HIS A 291 19.83 14.72 -14.60
CA HIS A 291 18.44 15.20 -14.52
C HIS A 291 17.59 14.81 -15.73
N VAL A 292 18.13 14.96 -16.94
CA VAL A 292 17.37 14.71 -18.18
C VAL A 292 16.99 13.24 -18.30
N GLU A 293 17.93 12.35 -18.02
CA GLU A 293 17.72 10.89 -18.02
C GLU A 293 16.76 10.47 -16.91
N ASP A 294 16.96 10.97 -15.69
CA ASP A 294 16.08 10.73 -14.54
C ASP A 294 14.63 11.14 -14.85
N ALA A 295 14.43 12.35 -15.35
CA ALA A 295 13.11 12.86 -15.70
C ALA A 295 12.45 12.03 -16.80
N TYR A 296 13.19 11.65 -17.85
CA TYR A 296 12.67 10.82 -18.93
C TYR A 296 12.15 9.49 -18.41
N HIS A 297 12.97 8.75 -17.66
CA HIS A 297 12.58 7.43 -17.17
C HIS A 297 11.51 7.51 -16.09
N SER A 298 11.64 8.43 -15.14
CA SER A 298 10.68 8.63 -14.05
C SER A 298 9.30 9.01 -14.56
N LEU A 299 9.18 9.88 -15.58
CA LEU A 299 7.90 10.24 -16.19
C LEU A 299 7.33 9.08 -17.04
N SER A 300 8.18 8.39 -17.79
CA SER A 300 7.75 7.30 -18.67
C SER A 300 7.24 6.08 -17.89
N ILE A 301 7.79 5.80 -16.70
CA ILE A 301 7.28 4.75 -15.78
C ILE A 301 5.81 4.99 -15.39
N GLU A 302 5.43 6.26 -15.21
CA GLU A 302 4.06 6.68 -14.90
C GLU A 302 3.15 6.75 -16.16
N GLY A 303 3.71 6.49 -17.34
CA GLY A 303 2.99 6.47 -18.62
C GLY A 303 2.88 7.82 -19.35
N TYR A 304 3.64 8.84 -18.93
CA TYR A 304 3.76 10.08 -19.69
C TYR A 304 4.54 9.84 -20.98
N LYS A 305 4.17 10.56 -22.06
CA LYS A 305 4.87 10.51 -23.35
C LYS A 305 5.73 11.76 -23.49
N VAL A 306 6.99 11.66 -23.07
CA VAL A 306 7.96 12.75 -23.08
C VAL A 306 9.22 12.36 -23.85
N SER A 307 9.95 13.33 -24.38
CA SER A 307 11.25 13.13 -25.01
C SER A 307 12.34 13.86 -24.25
N THR A 308 13.59 13.40 -24.37
CA THR A 308 14.75 14.03 -23.73
C THR A 308 14.96 15.45 -24.24
N GLU A 309 14.65 15.74 -25.50
CA GLU A 309 14.74 17.09 -26.06
C GLU A 309 13.73 18.05 -25.44
N LEU A 310 12.49 17.61 -25.20
CA LEU A 310 11.48 18.41 -24.50
C LEU A 310 11.94 18.70 -23.07
N ILE A 311 12.42 17.67 -22.35
CA ILE A 311 12.92 17.81 -20.98
C ILE A 311 14.10 18.78 -20.94
N ALA A 312 15.07 18.65 -21.86
CA ALA A 312 16.22 19.54 -21.95
C ALA A 312 15.81 21.00 -22.23
N LYS A 313 14.84 21.21 -23.13
CA LYS A 313 14.29 22.56 -23.40
C LYS A 313 13.64 23.18 -22.15
N ILE A 314 12.87 22.39 -21.40
CA ILE A 314 12.25 22.83 -20.14
C ILE A 314 13.34 23.18 -19.12
N ALA A 315 14.34 22.32 -18.96
CA ALA A 315 15.44 22.54 -18.02
C ALA A 315 16.29 23.77 -18.36
N ALA A 316 16.41 24.10 -19.65
CA ALA A 316 17.07 25.31 -20.13
C ALA A 316 16.21 26.58 -20.01
N GLY A 317 14.95 26.48 -19.55
CA GLY A 317 14.01 27.61 -19.48
C GLY A 317 13.47 28.05 -20.85
N ALA A 318 13.69 27.28 -21.91
CA ALA A 318 13.31 27.61 -23.28
C ALA A 318 11.87 27.19 -23.66
N TRP A 319 11.10 26.71 -22.69
CA TRP A 319 9.71 26.30 -22.86
C TRP A 319 8.81 27.02 -21.83
N ASP A 320 7.92 27.89 -22.32
CA ASP A 320 7.01 28.68 -21.47
C ASP A 320 5.56 28.63 -21.97
N PRO A 321 4.65 27.96 -21.23
CA PRO A 321 3.25 27.87 -21.60
C PRO A 321 2.45 29.15 -21.41
N GLU A 322 2.99 30.16 -20.72
CA GLU A 322 2.37 31.48 -20.64
C GLU A 322 2.62 32.29 -21.93
N VAL A 323 3.65 31.93 -22.69
CA VAL A 323 4.06 32.61 -23.93
C VAL A 323 3.51 31.90 -25.16
N ASN A 324 3.43 30.57 -25.16
CA ASN A 324 2.92 29.77 -26.28
C ASN A 324 1.60 29.06 -25.93
N PRO A 325 0.45 29.51 -26.50
CA PRO A 325 -0.86 28.90 -26.24
C PRO A 325 -0.96 27.42 -26.61
N GLN A 326 -0.14 26.94 -27.55
CA GLN A 326 -0.14 25.54 -27.99
C GLN A 326 0.49 24.60 -26.95
N ASP A 327 1.38 25.14 -26.10
CA ASP A 327 2.07 24.44 -25.02
C ASP A 327 1.20 24.29 -23.76
N LYS A 328 0.20 25.17 -23.59
CA LYS A 328 -0.67 25.22 -22.41
C LYS A 328 -1.51 23.96 -22.21
N ASN A 329 -1.85 23.26 -23.29
CA ASN A 329 -2.71 22.08 -23.26
C ASN A 329 -1.94 20.75 -23.29
N ASP A 330 -0.60 20.77 -23.32
CA ASP A 330 0.19 19.55 -23.31
C ASP A 330 0.41 19.04 -21.88
N ARG A 331 -0.43 18.09 -21.47
CA ARG A 331 -0.32 17.41 -20.17
C ARG A 331 1.05 16.76 -19.95
N ASN A 332 1.71 16.24 -20.99
CA ASN A 332 3.02 15.61 -20.83
C ASN A 332 4.09 16.68 -20.56
N ALA A 333 4.04 17.79 -21.28
CA ALA A 333 4.96 18.90 -21.06
C ALA A 333 4.76 19.56 -19.69
N MET A 334 3.51 19.70 -19.21
CA MET A 334 3.24 20.16 -17.84
C MET A 334 3.79 19.21 -16.78
N ALA A 335 3.67 17.90 -16.98
CA ALA A 335 4.25 16.92 -16.08
C ALA A 335 5.78 16.99 -16.08
N ALA A 336 6.41 17.20 -17.24
CA ALA A 336 7.85 17.40 -17.36
C ALA A 336 8.32 18.70 -16.66
N LYS A 337 7.58 19.81 -16.83
CA LYS A 337 7.86 21.08 -16.14
C LYS A 337 7.74 20.95 -14.63
N GLY A 338 6.67 20.31 -14.14
CA GLY A 338 6.49 20.07 -12.71
C GLY A 338 7.58 19.16 -12.15
N TYR A 339 7.97 18.11 -12.89
CA TYR A 339 9.08 17.25 -12.49
C TYR A 339 10.40 18.01 -12.36
N HIS A 340 10.71 18.88 -13.33
CA HIS A 340 11.89 19.73 -13.27
C HIS A 340 11.88 20.67 -12.06
N GLN A 341 10.74 21.32 -11.78
CA GLN A 341 10.60 22.19 -10.62
C GLN A 341 10.75 21.44 -9.29
N ALA A 342 10.15 20.26 -9.18
CA ALA A 342 10.31 19.39 -8.01
C ALA A 342 11.76 18.93 -7.85
N PHE A 343 12.43 18.54 -8.95
CA PHE A 343 13.84 18.16 -8.94
C PHE A 343 14.74 19.27 -8.38
N LEU A 344 14.49 20.54 -8.72
CA LEU A 344 15.25 21.66 -8.16
C LEU A 344 15.09 21.78 -6.63
N GLN A 345 13.89 21.53 -6.11
CA GLN A 345 13.65 21.50 -4.65
C GLN A 345 14.36 20.31 -3.99
N VAL A 346 14.27 19.13 -4.60
CA VAL A 346 14.93 17.91 -4.09
C VAL A 346 16.44 18.10 -4.09
N ARG A 347 17.01 18.71 -5.13
CA ARG A 347 18.44 19.05 -5.19
C ARG A 347 18.84 19.99 -4.06
N ALA A 348 18.01 20.98 -3.73
CA ALA A 348 18.26 21.87 -2.58
C ALA A 348 18.25 21.08 -1.26
N SER A 349 17.29 20.17 -1.07
CA SER A 349 17.26 19.27 0.08
C SER A 349 18.50 18.36 0.13
N VAL A 350 18.94 17.80 -1.01
CA VAL A 350 20.18 17.02 -1.12
C VAL A 350 21.40 17.85 -0.72
N GLN A 351 21.49 19.10 -1.17
CA GLN A 351 22.55 20.01 -0.74
C GLN A 351 22.56 20.21 0.78
N THR A 352 21.40 20.32 1.43
CA THR A 352 21.29 20.39 2.90
C THR A 352 21.68 19.07 3.56
N ILE A 353 21.25 17.92 3.02
CA ILE A 353 21.62 16.59 3.52
C ILE A 353 23.14 16.40 3.54
N LEU A 354 23.83 16.80 2.47
CA LEU A 354 25.29 16.70 2.36
C LEU A 354 26.05 17.58 3.37
N GLN A 355 25.39 18.56 3.98
CA GLN A 355 26.01 19.38 5.04
C GLN A 355 26.12 18.62 6.37
N GLN A 356 25.35 17.55 6.55
CA GLN A 356 25.31 16.71 7.78
C GLN A 356 24.99 17.47 9.07
N GLN A 357 24.26 18.59 8.97
CA GLN A 357 23.86 19.41 10.13
C GLN A 357 22.47 19.05 10.68
N THR A 358 21.65 18.41 9.86
CA THR A 358 20.28 18.02 10.20
C THR A 358 20.07 16.61 9.68
N ASP A 359 19.29 15.82 10.42
CA ASP A 359 18.99 14.46 10.01
C ASP A 359 18.29 14.44 8.64
N PRO A 360 18.73 13.58 7.69
CA PRO A 360 18.12 13.47 6.37
C PRO A 360 16.61 13.17 6.41
N GLY A 361 16.15 12.36 7.36
CA GLY A 361 14.73 12.05 7.54
C GLY A 361 13.90 13.28 7.92
N GLU A 362 14.43 14.16 8.77
CA GLU A 362 13.77 15.43 9.13
C GLU A 362 13.74 16.41 7.95
N ILE A 363 14.80 16.45 7.14
CA ILE A 363 14.84 17.30 5.93
C ILE A 363 13.74 16.88 4.97
N VAL A 364 13.63 15.59 4.66
CA VAL A 364 12.58 15.09 3.74
C VAL A 364 11.19 15.26 4.35
N ARG A 365 11.02 14.98 5.65
CA ARG A 365 9.76 15.22 6.36
C ARG A 365 9.27 16.65 6.19
N ARG A 366 10.16 17.64 6.33
CA ARG A 366 9.85 19.06 6.13
C ARG A 366 9.54 19.38 4.66
N ASP A 367 10.37 18.92 3.74
CA ASP A 367 10.39 19.42 2.36
C ASP A 367 9.45 18.68 1.39
N HIS A 368 9.01 17.45 1.70
CA HIS A 368 8.27 16.62 0.74
C HIS A 368 6.95 17.25 0.24
N HIS A 369 6.29 18.07 1.05
CA HIS A 369 5.10 18.79 0.61
C HIS A 369 5.42 19.87 -0.42
N ASP A 370 6.57 20.53 -0.31
CA ASP A 370 7.03 21.54 -1.27
C ASP A 370 7.44 20.88 -2.59
N TRP A 371 8.09 19.71 -2.53
CA TRP A 371 8.38 18.90 -3.71
C TRP A 371 7.10 18.52 -4.44
N TYR A 372 6.08 18.04 -3.71
CA TYR A 372 4.78 17.69 -4.27
C TYR A 372 4.06 18.91 -4.86
N LEU A 373 4.12 20.06 -4.19
CA LEU A 373 3.55 21.31 -4.69
C LEU A 373 4.18 21.68 -6.03
N GLN A 374 5.50 21.70 -6.13
CA GLN A 374 6.22 22.00 -7.38
C GLN A 374 5.96 20.97 -8.48
N LEU A 375 5.73 19.70 -8.11
CA LEU A 375 5.41 18.65 -9.06
C LEU A 375 4.10 18.91 -9.83
N PHE A 376 3.14 19.60 -9.21
CA PHE A 376 1.80 19.80 -9.76
C PHE A 376 1.42 21.27 -10.03
N GLU A 377 2.15 22.25 -9.49
CA GLU A 377 1.89 23.68 -9.71
C GLU A 377 1.71 24.04 -11.20
N PRO A 378 2.55 23.57 -12.14
CA PRO A 378 2.36 23.89 -13.56
C PRO A 378 1.04 23.39 -14.13
N SER A 379 0.62 22.18 -13.75
CA SER A 379 -0.64 21.59 -14.21
C SER A 379 -1.85 22.33 -13.63
N VAL A 380 -1.74 22.83 -12.40
CA VAL A 380 -2.80 23.64 -11.77
C VAL A 380 -2.89 25.02 -12.41
N ARG A 381 -1.76 25.69 -12.62
CA ARG A 381 -1.71 26.99 -13.31
C ARG A 381 -2.23 26.92 -14.74
N ALA A 382 -1.94 25.83 -15.44
CA ALA A 382 -2.49 25.57 -16.78
C ALA A 382 -3.99 25.25 -16.79
N GLY A 383 -4.61 25.02 -15.62
CA GLY A 383 -6.03 24.66 -15.49
C GLY A 383 -6.32 23.18 -15.82
N ILE A 384 -5.29 22.33 -15.90
CA ILE A 384 -5.43 20.88 -16.16
C ILE A 384 -5.91 20.14 -14.90
N ILE A 385 -5.51 20.62 -13.72
CA ILE A 385 -5.85 20.04 -12.42
C ILE A 385 -6.43 21.13 -11.52
N GLU A 386 -7.44 20.81 -10.70
CA GLU A 386 -8.01 21.76 -9.74
C GLU A 386 -7.01 22.13 -8.63
N ALA A 387 -7.03 23.38 -8.17
CA ALA A 387 -6.10 23.87 -7.14
C ALA A 387 -6.13 23.08 -5.83
N LYS A 388 -7.29 22.50 -5.47
CA LYS A 388 -7.44 21.66 -4.26
C LYS A 388 -6.51 20.44 -4.24
N HIS A 389 -6.02 19.99 -5.40
CA HIS A 389 -5.09 18.86 -5.47
C HIS A 389 -3.68 19.20 -4.95
N LEU A 390 -3.36 20.49 -4.71
CA LEU A 390 -2.14 20.92 -4.03
C LEU A 390 -2.24 20.87 -2.51
N ALA A 391 -3.42 20.59 -1.94
CA ALA A 391 -3.65 20.61 -0.49
C ALA A 391 -2.95 19.48 0.30
N GLY A 392 -2.13 18.66 -0.37
CA GLY A 392 -1.35 17.60 0.24
C GLY A 392 -2.04 16.24 0.14
N TYR A 393 -2.03 15.49 1.23
CA TYR A 393 -2.44 14.09 1.24
C TYR A 393 -3.90 13.88 0.82
N ARG A 394 -4.15 12.77 0.13
CA ARG A 394 -5.45 12.42 -0.44
C ARG A 394 -6.58 12.35 0.59
N SER A 395 -7.78 12.58 0.08
CA SER A 395 -9.07 12.48 0.81
C SER A 395 -10.00 11.43 0.19
N TRP A 396 -9.48 10.61 -0.74
CA TRP A 396 -10.24 9.60 -1.45
C TRP A 396 -9.41 8.31 -1.59
N PRO A 397 -10.07 7.15 -1.78
CA PRO A 397 -9.38 5.91 -2.14
C PRO A 397 -8.62 6.06 -3.47
N VAL A 398 -7.47 5.40 -3.56
CA VAL A 398 -6.64 5.31 -4.77
C VAL A 398 -6.24 3.86 -4.96
N TYR A 399 -5.99 3.47 -6.21
CA TYR A 399 -5.63 2.11 -6.57
C TYR A 399 -4.41 2.13 -7.48
N ILE A 400 -3.46 1.23 -7.20
CA ILE A 400 -2.25 1.10 -7.99
C ILE A 400 -2.57 0.20 -9.19
N ARG A 401 -2.11 0.62 -10.38
CA ARG A 401 -2.40 -0.11 -11.61
C ARG A 401 -1.82 -1.51 -11.56
N ASN A 402 -2.66 -2.53 -11.73
CA ASN A 402 -2.29 -3.95 -11.76
C ASN A 402 -1.62 -4.51 -10.49
N ALA A 403 -1.69 -3.85 -9.34
CA ALA A 403 -1.10 -4.34 -8.10
C ALA A 403 -2.17 -4.96 -7.19
N ARG A 404 -1.83 -6.06 -6.50
CA ARG A 404 -2.74 -6.66 -5.50
C ARG A 404 -2.86 -5.82 -4.25
N HIS A 405 -1.82 -5.04 -3.95
CA HIS A 405 -1.83 -4.09 -2.85
C HIS A 405 -2.82 -2.96 -3.14
N VAL A 406 -3.81 -2.82 -2.26
CA VAL A 406 -4.65 -1.63 -2.20
C VAL A 406 -4.03 -0.69 -1.16
N PRO A 407 -3.70 0.57 -1.48
CA PRO A 407 -3.21 1.50 -0.48
C PRO A 407 -4.15 1.61 0.73
N PRO A 408 -3.63 1.94 1.94
CA PRO A 408 -4.44 2.14 3.12
C PRO A 408 -5.63 3.08 2.91
N ALA A 409 -6.63 3.04 3.79
CA ALA A 409 -7.69 4.03 3.77
C ALA A 409 -7.11 5.45 3.90
N HIS A 410 -7.73 6.45 3.27
CA HIS A 410 -7.15 7.81 3.20
C HIS A 410 -7.11 8.48 4.59
N GLU A 411 -7.99 8.07 5.49
CA GLU A 411 -8.01 8.42 6.90
C GLU A 411 -6.75 7.91 7.61
N ALA A 412 -6.35 6.66 7.32
CA ALA A 412 -5.16 6.04 7.92
C ALA A 412 -3.84 6.65 7.44
N VAL A 413 -3.83 7.36 6.30
CA VAL A 413 -2.63 8.08 5.80
C VAL A 413 -2.16 9.13 6.81
N ARG A 414 -3.10 9.76 7.53
CA ARG A 414 -2.78 10.82 8.52
C ARG A 414 -2.01 10.29 9.72
N ASP A 415 -2.18 9.01 10.05
CA ASP A 415 -1.41 8.35 11.11
C ASP A 415 -0.14 7.68 10.55
N ALA A 416 -0.23 7.11 9.34
CA ALA A 416 0.86 6.35 8.75
C ALA A 416 2.07 7.23 8.34
N MET A 417 1.82 8.43 7.81
CA MET A 417 2.89 9.30 7.32
C MET A 417 3.80 9.84 8.44
N PRO A 418 3.28 10.32 9.60
CA PRO A 418 4.11 10.63 10.75
C PRO A 418 4.94 9.43 11.23
N THR A 419 4.33 8.25 11.36
CA THR A 419 5.05 7.02 11.74
C THR A 419 6.16 6.69 10.74
N PHE A 420 5.89 6.80 9.45
CA PHE A 420 6.89 6.59 8.39
C PHE A 420 8.09 7.53 8.55
N PHE A 421 7.84 8.83 8.73
CA PHE A 421 8.93 9.77 8.90
C PHE A 421 9.67 9.60 10.22
N ASP A 422 9.02 9.16 11.30
CA ASP A 422 9.71 8.83 12.56
C ASP A 422 10.70 7.68 12.39
N LEU A 423 10.32 6.68 11.60
CA LEU A 423 11.20 5.56 11.27
C LEU A 423 12.36 6.01 10.37
N LEU A 424 12.06 6.83 9.35
CA LEU A 424 13.07 7.37 8.44
C LEU A 424 14.14 8.18 9.20
N THR A 425 13.72 9.02 10.15
CA THR A 425 14.62 9.80 11.01
C THR A 425 15.46 8.91 11.93
N ARG A 426 14.86 7.88 12.55
CA ARG A 426 15.56 6.98 13.49
C ARG A 426 16.52 6.01 12.84
N GLU A 427 16.29 5.63 11.58
CA GLU A 427 17.13 4.70 10.85
C GLU A 427 18.54 5.28 10.66
N THR A 428 19.58 4.50 10.90
CA THR A 428 20.97 4.94 10.78
C THR A 428 21.60 4.53 9.46
N GLU A 429 21.11 3.47 8.82
CA GLU A 429 21.67 2.93 7.59
C GLU A 429 21.10 3.65 6.35
N PRO A 430 21.92 4.37 5.54
CA PRO A 430 21.43 5.11 4.38
C PRO A 430 20.77 4.21 3.32
N ALA A 431 21.26 2.98 3.16
CA ALA A 431 20.66 1.98 2.27
C ALA A 431 19.23 1.63 2.70
N VAL A 432 19.02 1.43 4.00
CA VAL A 432 17.69 1.15 4.57
C VAL A 432 16.77 2.36 4.39
N ARG A 433 17.26 3.57 4.69
CA ARG A 433 16.51 4.82 4.42
C ARG A 433 16.09 4.92 2.96
N ALA A 434 16.95 4.60 2.00
CA ALA A 434 16.63 4.66 0.58
C ALA A 434 15.58 3.64 0.16
N VAL A 435 15.81 2.35 0.48
CA VAL A 435 14.96 1.25 0.01
C VAL A 435 13.63 1.23 0.75
N LEU A 436 13.63 1.23 2.08
CA LEU A 436 12.39 1.22 2.87
C LEU A 436 11.68 2.56 2.82
N GLY A 437 12.43 3.67 2.75
CA GLY A 437 11.88 5.00 2.50
C GLY A 437 11.03 5.03 1.23
N HIS A 438 11.60 4.56 0.11
CA HIS A 438 10.88 4.44 -1.14
C HIS A 438 9.67 3.50 -1.01
N PHE A 439 9.90 2.25 -0.59
CA PHE A 439 8.88 1.20 -0.59
C PHE A 439 7.68 1.58 0.29
N ILE A 440 7.92 2.00 1.52
CA ILE A 440 6.85 2.30 2.48
C ILE A 440 6.09 3.56 2.06
N PHE A 441 6.75 4.57 1.49
CA PHE A 441 6.07 5.73 0.92
C PHE A 441 5.08 5.33 -0.19
N VAL A 442 5.51 4.46 -1.12
CA VAL A 442 4.62 3.94 -2.19
C VAL A 442 3.52 3.03 -1.62
N TYR A 443 3.81 2.27 -0.57
CA TYR A 443 2.85 1.43 0.13
C TYR A 443 1.72 2.27 0.75
N ILE A 444 2.05 3.36 1.45
CA ILE A 444 1.07 4.29 2.04
C ILE A 444 0.30 5.02 0.94
N HIS A 445 0.99 5.38 -0.15
CA HIS A 445 0.45 6.07 -1.31
C HIS A 445 -0.29 7.36 -0.92
N PRO A 446 0.41 8.34 -0.29
CA PRO A 446 -0.24 9.43 0.43
C PRO A 446 -0.95 10.46 -0.47
N TYR A 447 -0.61 10.56 -1.74
CA TYR A 447 -1.16 11.56 -2.66
C TYR A 447 -2.13 10.97 -3.70
N MET A 448 -2.91 11.84 -4.36
CA MET A 448 -3.84 11.44 -5.43
C MET A 448 -3.10 10.97 -6.70
N ASP A 449 -1.94 11.56 -6.99
CA ASP A 449 -1.03 11.20 -8.08
C ASP A 449 0.40 11.60 -7.66
N GLY A 450 1.42 11.14 -8.37
CA GLY A 450 2.82 11.54 -8.16
C GLY A 450 3.58 10.69 -7.15
N ASN A 451 2.94 9.71 -6.51
CA ASN A 451 3.54 8.89 -5.46
C ASN A 451 4.83 8.19 -5.93
N GLY A 452 4.85 7.63 -7.14
CA GLY A 452 6.05 6.98 -7.70
C GLY A 452 7.21 7.97 -7.92
N ARG A 453 6.93 9.14 -8.49
CA ARG A 453 7.91 10.21 -8.72
C ARG A 453 8.48 10.74 -7.39
N MET A 454 7.61 11.00 -6.43
CA MET A 454 7.97 11.41 -5.07
C MET A 454 8.82 10.35 -4.35
N ALA A 455 8.48 9.07 -4.48
CA ALA A 455 9.23 7.98 -3.88
C ALA A 455 10.64 7.84 -4.46
N ARG A 456 10.82 8.03 -5.78
CA ARG A 456 12.13 8.03 -6.43
C ARG A 456 12.98 9.24 -6.02
N PHE A 457 12.37 10.41 -5.84
CA PHE A 457 13.07 11.56 -5.25
C PHE A 457 13.48 11.32 -3.79
N LEU A 458 12.59 10.76 -2.97
CA LEU A 458 12.89 10.39 -1.59
C LEU A 458 14.03 9.36 -1.53
N MET A 459 13.98 8.33 -2.37
CA MET A 459 15.03 7.32 -2.51
C MET A 459 16.39 7.99 -2.75
N ASN A 460 16.46 8.87 -3.75
CA ASN A 460 17.70 9.54 -4.11
C ASN A 460 18.19 10.53 -3.03
N ALA A 461 17.29 11.24 -2.36
CA ALA A 461 17.65 12.08 -1.21
C ALA A 461 18.28 11.26 -0.08
N MET A 462 17.77 10.05 0.18
CA MET A 462 18.32 9.14 1.18
C MET A 462 19.63 8.48 0.73
N LEU A 463 19.76 8.14 -0.55
CA LEU A 463 21.03 7.68 -1.14
C LEU A 463 22.14 8.73 -0.96
N ALA A 464 21.84 10.00 -1.18
CA ALA A 464 22.79 11.09 -0.95
C ALA A 464 23.32 11.17 0.48
N SER A 465 22.51 10.77 1.48
CA SER A 465 22.94 10.75 2.89
C SER A 465 24.07 9.75 3.18
N GLY A 466 24.19 8.70 2.35
CA GLY A 466 25.28 7.73 2.39
C GLY A 466 26.38 7.97 1.36
N GLY A 467 26.25 9.03 0.56
CA GLY A 467 27.17 9.35 -0.54
C GLY A 467 27.05 8.44 -1.76
N TYR A 468 25.95 7.68 -1.88
CA TYR A 468 25.65 6.95 -3.11
C TYR A 468 25.34 7.92 -4.27
N PRO A 469 25.63 7.54 -5.52
CA PRO A 469 25.30 8.37 -6.68
C PRO A 469 23.79 8.53 -6.86
N TRP A 470 23.38 9.61 -7.53
CA TRP A 470 21.98 9.76 -7.97
C TRP A 470 21.63 8.61 -8.91
N THR A 471 20.64 7.82 -8.52
CA THR A 471 20.31 6.55 -9.16
C THR A 471 19.01 6.65 -9.94
N VAL A 472 19.09 6.35 -11.24
CA VAL A 472 17.95 6.33 -12.15
C VAL A 472 17.40 4.91 -12.27
N ILE A 473 16.09 4.75 -12.11
CA ILE A 473 15.37 3.52 -12.42
C ILE A 473 14.88 3.62 -13.86
N HIS A 474 15.33 2.73 -14.74
CA HIS A 474 15.04 2.82 -16.16
C HIS A 474 13.62 2.30 -16.46
N VAL A 475 12.97 2.91 -17.45
CA VAL A 475 11.60 2.52 -17.87
C VAL A 475 11.55 1.09 -18.41
N ASP A 476 12.64 0.60 -19.00
CA ASP A 476 12.74 -0.76 -19.52
C ASP A 476 12.67 -1.80 -18.40
N ASP A 477 13.10 -1.43 -17.19
CA ASP A 477 13.05 -2.28 -16.00
C ASP A 477 11.72 -2.18 -15.23
N ARG A 478 10.73 -1.44 -15.76
CA ARG A 478 9.45 -1.20 -15.08
C ARG A 478 8.75 -2.51 -14.67
N ALA A 479 8.83 -3.55 -15.50
CA ALA A 479 8.20 -4.83 -15.18
C ALA A 479 8.82 -5.49 -13.94
N GLU A 480 10.16 -5.50 -13.85
CA GLU A 480 10.89 -6.03 -12.70
C GLU A 480 10.63 -5.17 -11.45
N TYR A 481 10.73 -3.85 -11.58
CA TYR A 481 10.46 -2.88 -10.50
C TYR A 481 9.06 -3.07 -9.90
N MET A 482 8.02 -3.16 -10.73
CA MET A 482 6.64 -3.34 -10.26
C MET A 482 6.43 -4.73 -9.64
N ALA A 483 7.05 -5.78 -10.18
CA ALA A 483 6.94 -7.13 -9.63
C ALA A 483 7.64 -7.24 -8.26
N ALA A 484 8.77 -6.56 -8.08
CA ALA A 484 9.46 -6.48 -6.80
C ALA A 484 8.64 -5.73 -5.74
N LEU A 485 7.95 -4.65 -6.12
CA LEU A 485 7.03 -3.92 -5.23
C LEU A 485 5.79 -4.76 -4.86
N ASP A 486 5.20 -5.53 -5.79
CA ASP A 486 4.05 -6.41 -5.46
C ASP A 486 4.47 -7.51 -4.48
N GLN A 487 5.65 -8.12 -4.65
CA GLN A 487 6.17 -9.10 -3.69
C GLN A 487 6.39 -8.49 -2.29
N ALA A 488 6.97 -7.29 -2.22
CA ALA A 488 7.18 -6.62 -0.94
C ALA A 488 5.87 -6.25 -0.25
N SER A 489 4.90 -5.70 -0.99
CA SER A 489 3.63 -5.22 -0.43
C SER A 489 2.61 -6.32 -0.13
N ALA A 490 2.52 -7.34 -0.98
CA ALA A 490 1.53 -8.41 -0.84
C ALA A 490 2.05 -9.65 -0.08
N GLU A 491 3.36 -9.91 -0.12
CA GLU A 491 3.98 -11.12 0.46
C GLU A 491 5.00 -10.80 1.57
N GLY A 492 5.27 -9.51 1.82
CA GLY A 492 6.24 -9.08 2.83
C GLY A 492 7.70 -9.34 2.43
N ASN A 493 7.97 -9.72 1.18
CA ASN A 493 9.31 -10.04 0.70
C ASN A 493 9.98 -8.81 0.07
N ILE A 494 10.75 -8.06 0.85
CA ILE A 494 11.48 -6.88 0.37
C ILE A 494 12.72 -7.21 -0.48
N GLN A 495 13.25 -8.44 -0.37
CA GLN A 495 14.55 -8.79 -0.93
C GLN A 495 14.66 -8.52 -2.44
N PRO A 496 13.68 -8.88 -3.29
CA PRO A 496 13.74 -8.57 -4.72
C PRO A 496 13.87 -7.07 -4.98
N PHE A 497 13.17 -6.23 -4.22
CA PHE A 497 13.22 -4.78 -4.39
C PHE A 497 14.55 -4.20 -3.90
N ALA A 498 15.07 -4.69 -2.77
CA ALA A 498 16.37 -4.27 -2.26
C ALA A 498 17.51 -4.62 -3.24
N HIS A 499 17.53 -5.84 -3.79
CA HIS A 499 18.51 -6.24 -4.80
C HIS A 499 18.35 -5.44 -6.08
N PHE A 500 17.12 -5.18 -6.53
CA PHE A 500 16.86 -4.36 -7.72
C PHE A 500 17.51 -2.97 -7.58
N VAL A 501 17.19 -2.25 -6.49
CA VAL A 501 17.76 -0.91 -6.25
C VAL A 501 19.28 -0.99 -6.04
N GLY A 502 19.78 -2.02 -5.33
CA GLY A 502 21.21 -2.25 -5.14
C GLY A 502 21.96 -2.37 -6.47
N ARG A 503 21.45 -3.17 -7.40
CA ARG A 503 22.02 -3.30 -8.76
C ARG A 503 22.02 -1.98 -9.52
N CYS A 504 20.93 -1.20 -9.43
CA CYS A 504 20.89 0.12 -10.04
C CYS A 504 21.98 1.04 -9.45
N VAL A 505 22.16 1.05 -8.13
CA VAL A 505 23.21 1.84 -7.47
C VAL A 505 24.60 1.39 -7.90
N GLU A 506 24.88 0.09 -7.91
CA GLU A 506 26.18 -0.46 -8.34
C GLU A 506 26.54 -0.10 -9.78
N ALA A 507 25.55 -0.17 -10.68
CA ALA A 507 25.71 0.24 -12.07
C ALA A 507 26.13 1.71 -12.17
N GLN A 508 25.47 2.58 -11.39
CA GLN A 508 25.76 4.02 -11.37
C GLN A 508 27.09 4.36 -10.70
N MET A 509 27.51 3.58 -9.70
CA MET A 509 28.85 3.68 -9.10
C MET A 509 29.94 3.28 -10.11
N THR A 510 29.68 2.25 -10.91
CA THR A 510 30.64 1.73 -11.92
C THR A 510 30.75 2.64 -13.14
N ALA A 511 29.64 3.26 -13.57
CA ALA A 511 29.63 4.26 -14.64
C ALA A 511 30.52 5.48 -14.32
N GLY A 512 30.80 5.70 -13.04
CA GLY A 512 31.80 6.64 -12.55
C GLY A 512 31.27 8.06 -12.43
N PHE A 513 31.81 8.74 -11.43
CA PHE A 513 31.90 10.20 -11.41
C PHE A 513 32.77 10.60 -12.61
N THR A 514 32.16 10.90 -13.75
CA THR A 514 32.88 11.59 -14.82
C THR A 514 33.11 13.04 -14.40
N ALA A 515 34.01 13.25 -13.45
CA ALA A 515 34.77 14.49 -13.41
C ALA A 515 35.49 14.57 -14.76
N ALA A 516 35.04 15.50 -15.60
CA ALA A 516 35.62 15.77 -16.90
C ALA A 516 37.16 15.80 -16.80
N ARG A 517 37.82 15.08 -17.72
CA ARG A 517 39.25 15.28 -17.99
C ARG A 517 39.48 16.66 -18.60
#